data_AF-A0A502FQV1-F1
#
_entry.id   AF-A0A502FQV1-F1
#
_cell.length_a   1.000
_cell.length_b   1.000
_cell.length_c   1.000
_cell.angle_alpha   90.00
_cell.angle_beta   90.00
_cell.angle_gamma   90.00
#
_symmetry.space_group_name_H-M   'P 1'
#
loop_
_entity.id
_entity.type
_entity.pdbx_description
1 polymer ?
#
loop_
_entity_poly.entity_id
_entity_poly.type
_entity_poly.pdbx_seq_one_letter_code
_entity_poly.pdbx_strand_id
1 'polypeptide(L)' 'MVWLVSNTINMDDDTNARYWARVFQLSDLDLATAVMIVGSDARAVARFLGDASGPH' A
#
# COMPACT_ATOMS: atom_id res chain seq x y z
N MET A 1 -17.17 14.32 7.63
CA MET A 1 -15.88 13.73 8.03
C MET A 1 -15.14 13.38 6.75
N VAL A 2 -14.34 14.33 6.25
CA VAL A 2 -13.50 14.12 5.06
C VAL A 2 -12.29 13.33 5.54
N TRP A 3 -12.27 12.03 5.28
CA TRP A 3 -11.06 11.24 5.38
C TRP A 3 -10.12 11.76 4.28
N LEU A 4 -9.32 12.76 4.61
CA LEU A 4 -8.01 12.94 3.98
C LEU A 4 -7.24 11.67 4.34
N VAL A 5 -7.51 10.59 3.62
CA VAL A 5 -6.65 9.42 3.59
C VAL A 5 -5.33 9.99 3.11
N SER A 6 -4.40 10.20 4.05
CA SER A 6 -3.02 10.48 3.70
C SER A 6 -2.66 9.47 2.64
N ASN A 7 -2.35 9.94 1.43
CA ASN A 7 -2.08 9.09 0.27
C ASN A 7 -0.71 8.37 0.42
N THR A 8 -0.27 8.21 1.67
CA THR A 8 1.05 7.80 2.10
C THR A 8 0.89 6.64 3.08
N ILE A 9 1.47 5.51 2.70
CA ILE A 9 1.58 4.30 3.50
C ILE A 9 2.72 4.52 4.50
N ASN A 10 2.39 4.61 5.78
CA ASN A 10 3.38 4.63 6.85
C ASN A 10 3.49 3.23 7.44
N MET A 11 4.62 2.57 7.20
CA MET A 11 4.89 1.23 7.74
C MET A 11 5.32 1.26 9.21
N ASP A 12 5.75 2.41 9.75
CA ASP A 12 6.08 2.58 11.17
C ASP A 12 4.83 2.77 12.05
N ASP A 13 3.68 3.04 11.43
CA ASP A 13 2.38 3.11 12.11
C ASP A 13 1.61 1.83 11.86
N ASP A 14 1.54 0.96 12.87
CA ASP A 14 0.81 -0.32 12.81
C ASP A 14 -0.65 -0.17 12.35
N THR A 15 -1.32 0.93 12.70
CA THR A 15 -2.72 1.14 12.31
C THR A 15 -2.80 1.50 10.83
N ASN A 16 -1.89 2.33 10.33
CA ASN A 16 -1.83 2.71 8.93
C ASN A 16 -1.39 1.52 8.05
N ALA A 17 -0.36 0.78 8.47
CA ALA A 17 0.11 -0.41 7.79
C ALA A 17 -1.00 -1.45 7.64
N ARG A 18 -1.70 -1.79 8.73
CA ARG A 18 -2.84 -2.74 8.69
C ARG A 18 -4.01 -2.24 7.86
N TYR A 19 -4.26 -0.94 7.84
CA TYR A 19 -5.29 -0.35 6.99
C TYR A 19 -4.96 -0.59 5.51
N TRP A 20 -3.75 -0.24 5.09
CA TRP A 20 -3.33 -0.41 3.69
C TRP A 20 -3.18 -1.88 3.29
N ALA A 21 -2.67 -2.75 4.17
CA ALA A 21 -2.59 -4.18 3.92
C ALA A 21 -3.98 -4.78 3.63
N ARG A 22 -5.01 -4.34 4.36
CA ARG A 22 -6.41 -4.70 4.08
C ARG A 22 -6.93 -4.11 2.78
N VAL A 23 -6.62 -2.84 2.48
CA VAL A 23 -7.05 -2.18 1.24
C VAL A 23 -6.49 -2.91 0.02
N PHE A 24 -5.22 -3.29 0.06
CA PHE A 24 -4.56 -4.01 -1.02
C PHE A 24 -4.71 -5.53 -0.96
N GLN A 25 -5.39 -6.06 0.07
CA GLN A 25 -5.62 -7.49 0.30
C GLN A 25 -4.35 -8.36 0.27
N LEU A 26 -3.28 -7.85 0.87
CA LEU A 26 -1.96 -8.49 0.86
C LEU A 26 -1.33 -8.49 2.24
N SER A 27 -0.27 -9.27 2.42
CA SER A 27 0.41 -9.36 3.72
C SER A 27 1.15 -8.06 4.06
N ASP A 28 1.38 -7.80 5.34
CA ASP A 28 2.18 -6.65 5.78
C ASP A 28 3.60 -6.68 5.16
N LEU A 29 4.12 -7.88 4.91
CA LEU A 29 5.42 -8.08 4.25
C LEU A 29 5.37 -7.65 2.77
N ASP A 30 4.35 -8.06 2.02
CA ASP A 30 4.20 -7.67 0.62
C ASP A 30 3.97 -6.17 0.49
N LEU A 31 3.24 -5.57 1.43
CA LEU A 31 3.04 -4.12 1.49
C LEU A 31 4.37 -3.41 1.73
N ALA A 32 5.16 -3.89 2.70
CA ALA A 32 6.48 -3.35 3.02
C ALA A 32 7.40 -3.42 1.80
N THR A 33 7.41 -4.54 1.09
CA THR A 33 8.19 -4.72 -0.14
C THR A 33 7.75 -3.75 -1.23
N ALA A 34 6.44 -3.61 -1.48
CA ALA A 34 5.95 -2.66 -2.47
C ALA A 34 6.33 -1.22 -2.11
N VAL A 35 6.15 -0.82 -0.85
CA VAL A 35 6.58 0.50 -0.34
C VAL A 35 8.09 0.70 -0.47
N MET A 36 8.90 -0.34 -0.25
CA MET A 36 10.35 -0.27 -0.43
C MET A 36 10.74 -0.05 -1.90
N ILE A 37 10.00 -0.62 -2.85
CA ILE A 37 10.30 -0.55 -4.28
C ILE A 37 9.87 0.79 -4.89
N VAL A 38 8.64 1.24 -4.63
CA VAL A 38 8.07 2.45 -5.28
C VAL A 38 7.92 3.65 -4.36
N GLY A 39 8.26 3.50 -3.09
CA GLY A 39 8.08 4.52 -2.06
C GLY A 39 6.72 4.42 -1.36
N SER A 40 6.55 5.26 -0.35
CA SER A 40 5.37 5.26 0.52
C SER A 40 4.11 5.85 -0.12
N ASP A 41 4.13 6.27 -1.39
CA ASP A 41 2.92 6.76 -2.04
C ASP A 41 1.96 5.61 -2.40
N ALA A 42 0.75 5.66 -1.86
CA ALA A 42 -0.26 4.62 -2.04
C ALA A 42 -0.70 4.45 -3.49
N ARG A 43 -0.68 5.51 -4.30
CA ARG A 43 -1.05 5.43 -5.72
C ARG A 43 0.07 4.79 -6.54
N ALA A 44 1.32 5.07 -6.21
CA ALA A 44 2.47 4.38 -6.80
C ALA A 44 2.44 2.89 -6.45
N VAL A 45 2.21 2.54 -5.18
CA VAL A 45 2.05 1.15 -4.73
C VAL A 45 0.88 0.46 -5.43
N ALA A 46 -0.28 1.11 -5.52
CA ALA A 46 -1.44 0.57 -6.22
C ALA A 46 -1.15 0.29 -7.71
N ARG A 47 -0.42 1.18 -8.39
CA ARG A 47 0.00 0.98 -9.79
C ARG A 47 0.96 -0.18 -9.92
N PHE A 48 1.97 -0.24 -9.06
CA PHE A 48 2.96 -1.33 -9.05
C PHE A 48 2.31 -2.70 -8.82
N LEU A 49 1.39 -2.79 -7.86
CA LEU A 49 0.64 -4.01 -7.57
C LEU A 49 -0.37 -4.35 -8.68
N GLY A 50 -1.00 -3.35 -9.28
CA GLY A 50 -1.91 -3.51 -10.41
C GLY A 50 -1.22 -4.00 -11.68
N ASP A 51 -0.02 -3.48 -11.99
CA ASP A 51 0.85 -3.99 -13.06
C ASP A 51 1.35 -5.42 -12.75
N ALA A 52 1.66 -5.71 -11.47
CA ALA A 52 2.01 -7.06 -11.03
C ALA A 52 0.84 -8.06 -11.11
N SER A 53 -0.40 -7.57 -11.20
CA SER A 53 -1.64 -8.38 -11.29
C SER A 53 -2.17 -8.53 -12.72
N GLY A 54 -1.34 -8.23 -13.75
CA GLY A 54 -1.70 -8.37 -15.16
C GLY A 54 -2.15 -9.79 -15.56
N PRO A 55 -2.97 -9.93 -16.62
CA PRO A 55 -3.82 -11.09 -16.86
C PRO A 55 -3.00 -12.33 -17.25
N HIS A 56 -2.94 -13.31 -16.36
CA HIS A 56 -2.58 -14.69 -16.69
C HIS A 56 -3.70 -15.63 -16.25
#